data_AF-A0A8C5QVM2-F1
#
_entry.id   AF-A0A8C5QVM2-F1
#
_cell.length_a   1.000
_cell.length_b   1.000
_cell.length_c   1.000
_cell.angle_alpha   90.00
_cell.angle_beta   90.00
_cell.angle_gamma   90.00
#
_symmetry.space_group_name_H-M   'P 1'
#
loop_
_entity.id
_entity.type
_entity.pdbx_description
1 polymer ?
#
loop_
_entity_poly.entity_id
_entity_poly.type
_entity_poly.pdbx_seq_one_letter_code
_entity_poly.pdbx_strand_id
1 'polypeptide(L)'
;MKGLMLALGFLVALCTLCAQAKLSVQPNFNPDKFAGKWFGLAVASESPEVRSKYWSVFTSDFTFTDNGNLKVETTKPKNGRCKKETTTYTKTDTPGRYTTEDKGVKVTLEVTETDYTEYAYIRTNYRRREVPDFLLSLFGRTLEVDPETYLRFKEIAEDIGLDIGNVFHLPPTGRTLEVDPEKYLRFKALAEDIGLDIGNVIHLPQTGRTQNMQAELFDRFREVAQAQGLNAEDVLILPQTGKITPWRR
;
A
#
# COMPACT_ATOMS: atom_id res chain seq x y z
N MET A 1 -16.98 -38.98 27.42
CA MET A 1 -15.76 -38.66 26.62
C MET A 1 -16.01 -38.55 25.11
N LYS A 2 -16.97 -39.27 24.49
CA LYS A 2 -17.25 -39.16 23.04
C LYS A 2 -17.92 -37.83 22.60
N GLY A 3 -18.78 -37.25 23.43
CA GLY A 3 -19.45 -35.97 23.13
C GLY A 3 -18.53 -34.75 23.16
N LEU A 4 -17.47 -34.78 24.00
CA LEU A 4 -16.51 -33.68 24.10
C LEU A 4 -15.58 -33.63 22.87
N MET A 5 -15.18 -34.80 22.35
CA MET A 5 -14.38 -34.90 21.11
C MET A 5 -15.15 -34.43 19.87
N LEU A 6 -16.46 -34.68 19.80
CA LEU A 6 -17.32 -34.18 18.72
C LEU A 6 -17.53 -32.67 18.82
N ALA A 7 -17.68 -32.13 20.03
CA ALA A 7 -17.82 -30.68 20.24
C ALA A 7 -16.53 -29.91 19.91
N LEU A 8 -15.35 -30.42 20.29
CA LEU A 8 -14.06 -29.84 19.88
C LEU A 8 -13.82 -29.99 18.38
N GLY A 9 -14.18 -31.14 17.77
CA GLY A 9 -14.10 -31.33 16.33
C GLY A 9 -15.00 -30.36 15.55
N PHE A 10 -16.19 -30.05 16.08
CA PHE A 10 -17.10 -29.07 15.48
C PHE A 10 -16.64 -27.62 15.69
N LEU A 11 -16.03 -27.30 16.83
CA LEU A 11 -15.46 -25.97 17.10
C LEU A 11 -14.23 -25.71 16.23
N VAL A 12 -13.37 -26.71 16.02
CA VAL A 12 -12.21 -26.63 15.12
C VAL A 12 -12.67 -26.56 13.66
N ALA A 13 -13.72 -27.30 13.28
CA ALA A 13 -14.31 -27.21 11.95
C ALA A 13 -15.00 -25.84 11.68
N LEU A 14 -15.64 -25.24 12.70
CA LEU A 14 -16.15 -23.87 12.62
C LEU A 14 -15.02 -22.82 12.57
N CYS A 15 -13.91 -23.04 13.28
CA CYS A 15 -12.73 -22.18 13.20
C CYS A 15 -11.95 -22.32 11.89
N THR A 16 -12.04 -23.45 11.18
CA THR A 16 -11.52 -23.56 9.80
C THR A 16 -12.42 -22.87 8.77
N LEU A 17 -13.63 -22.47 9.18
CA LEU A 17 -14.47 -21.53 8.46
C LEU A 17 -14.22 -20.12 9.02
N CYS A 18 -12.95 -19.71 9.17
CA CYS A 18 -12.63 -18.29 9.19
C CYS A 18 -13.21 -17.74 7.89
N ALA A 19 -14.36 -17.08 8.00
CA ALA A 19 -14.94 -16.32 6.93
C ALA A 19 -13.82 -15.41 6.44
N GLN A 20 -13.24 -15.70 5.27
CA GLN A 20 -12.51 -14.68 4.54
C GLN A 20 -13.49 -13.53 4.43
N ALA A 21 -13.27 -12.48 5.22
CA ALA A 21 -14.19 -11.36 5.29
C ALA A 21 -14.30 -10.85 3.86
N LYS A 22 -15.45 -11.08 3.24
CA LYS A 22 -15.65 -10.65 1.86
C LYS A 22 -15.82 -9.16 1.92
N LEU A 23 -14.71 -8.43 1.83
CA LEU A 23 -14.69 -6.98 1.80
C LEU A 23 -15.64 -6.53 0.68
N SER A 24 -16.72 -5.89 1.11
CA SER A 24 -17.80 -5.40 0.27
C SER A 24 -17.39 -4.10 -0.41
N VAL A 25 -18.09 -3.77 -1.49
CA VAL A 25 -17.97 -2.47 -2.14
C VAL A 25 -18.69 -1.41 -1.30
N GLN A 26 -18.17 -0.17 -1.28
CA GLN A 26 -18.76 0.98 -0.59
C GLN A 26 -20.26 1.08 -0.88
N PRO A 27 -21.12 1.02 0.15
CA PRO A 27 -22.56 1.19 -0.03
C PRO A 27 -22.89 2.55 -0.65
N ASN A 28 -23.83 2.57 -1.59
CA ASN A 28 -24.30 3.78 -2.28
C ASN A 28 -23.15 4.61 -2.89
N PHE A 29 -22.12 3.95 -3.43
CA PHE A 29 -20.98 4.60 -4.05
C PHE A 29 -21.40 5.68 -5.06
N ASN A 30 -20.94 6.92 -4.85
CA ASN A 30 -21.20 8.04 -5.74
C ASN A 30 -19.93 8.36 -6.57
N PRO A 31 -19.95 8.11 -7.89
CA PRO A 31 -18.80 8.38 -8.77
C PRO A 31 -18.40 9.85 -8.82
N ASP A 32 -19.37 10.77 -8.82
CA ASP A 32 -19.11 12.22 -8.94
C ASP A 32 -18.34 12.75 -7.72
N LYS A 33 -18.69 12.27 -6.52
CA LYS A 33 -17.96 12.61 -5.29
C LYS A 33 -16.57 11.98 -5.25
N PHE A 34 -16.41 10.78 -5.82
CA PHE A 34 -15.14 10.07 -5.84
C PHE A 34 -14.15 10.61 -6.88
N ALA A 35 -14.65 11.25 -7.93
CA ALA A 35 -13.84 11.74 -9.04
C ALA A 35 -12.69 12.66 -8.60
N GLY A 36 -11.72 12.81 -9.50
CA GLY A 36 -10.56 13.68 -9.32
C GLY A 36 -9.34 12.97 -8.79
N LYS A 37 -8.42 13.77 -8.25
CA LYS A 37 -7.08 13.34 -7.85
C LYS A 37 -7.08 12.67 -6.48
N TRP A 38 -6.31 11.60 -6.38
CA TRP A 38 -5.99 10.88 -5.15
C TRP A 38 -4.50 10.51 -5.12
N PHE A 39 -3.93 10.44 -3.92
CA PHE A 39 -2.56 9.99 -3.66
C PHE A 39 -2.59 8.57 -3.11
N GLY A 40 -1.88 7.63 -3.73
CA GLY A 40 -1.66 6.30 -3.16
C GLY A 40 -0.62 6.38 -2.05
N LEU A 41 -1.02 6.11 -0.81
CA LEU A 41 -0.22 6.33 0.40
C LEU A 41 0.23 5.02 1.06
N ALA A 42 -0.52 3.93 0.90
CA ALA A 42 -0.09 2.62 1.38
C ALA A 42 -0.64 1.50 0.51
N VAL A 43 0.05 0.36 0.51
CA VAL A 43 -0.35 -0.83 -0.24
C VAL A 43 -0.13 -2.10 0.57
N ALA A 44 -0.94 -3.13 0.33
CA ALA A 44 -0.77 -4.45 0.91
C ALA A 44 -1.09 -5.54 -0.12
N SER A 45 -0.23 -6.56 -0.22
CA SER A 45 -0.43 -7.71 -1.11
C SER A 45 0.53 -8.86 -0.76
N GLU A 46 0.04 -10.09 -0.82
CA GLU A 46 0.87 -11.29 -0.68
C GLU A 46 1.81 -11.51 -1.87
N SER A 47 1.52 -10.89 -3.02
CA SER A 47 2.31 -11.04 -4.25
C SER A 47 3.50 -10.07 -4.25
N PRO A 48 4.76 -10.55 -4.15
CA PRO A 48 5.93 -9.67 -4.19
C PRO A 48 6.06 -8.94 -5.53
N GLU A 49 5.64 -9.57 -6.63
CA GLU A 49 5.62 -8.94 -7.96
C GLU A 49 4.68 -7.73 -7.98
N VAL A 50 3.47 -7.85 -7.41
CA VAL A 50 2.52 -6.74 -7.33
C VAL A 50 3.08 -5.64 -6.43
N ARG A 51 3.58 -5.99 -5.23
CA ARG A 51 4.18 -5.01 -4.31
C ARG A 51 5.35 -4.24 -4.92
N SER A 52 6.25 -4.91 -5.64
CA SER A 52 7.42 -4.27 -6.27
C SER A 52 7.09 -3.12 -7.21
N LYS A 53 5.84 -3.02 -7.70
CA LYS A 53 5.36 -1.94 -8.57
C LYS A 53 5.06 -0.64 -7.80
N TYR A 54 5.02 -0.70 -6.47
CA TYR A 54 4.61 0.39 -5.57
C TYR A 54 5.64 0.55 -4.45
N TRP A 55 6.61 1.43 -4.67
CA TRP A 55 7.70 1.70 -3.72
C TRP A 55 7.73 3.17 -3.26
N SER A 56 6.88 4.02 -3.83
CA SER A 56 6.74 5.43 -3.48
C SER A 56 5.32 5.91 -3.75
N VAL A 57 4.95 7.04 -3.15
CA VAL A 57 3.65 7.67 -3.39
C VAL A 57 3.44 7.90 -4.88
N PHE A 58 2.28 7.48 -5.36
CA PHE A 58 1.82 7.70 -6.72
C PHE A 58 0.52 8.50 -6.71
N THR A 59 0.18 9.08 -7.85
CA THR A 59 -1.06 9.85 -8.01
C THR A 59 -1.98 9.13 -8.97
N SER A 60 -3.27 9.08 -8.68
CA SER A 60 -4.28 8.56 -9.58
C SER A 60 -5.40 9.59 -9.75
N ASP A 61 -5.66 9.99 -10.99
CA ASP A 61 -6.81 10.81 -11.35
C ASP A 61 -7.92 9.89 -11.86
N PHE A 62 -9.04 9.85 -11.13
CA PHE A 62 -10.21 9.04 -11.45
C PHE A 62 -11.23 9.90 -12.20
N THR A 63 -11.62 9.46 -13.39
CA THR A 63 -12.60 10.15 -14.25
C THR A 63 -13.66 9.16 -14.70
N PHE A 64 -14.93 9.51 -14.49
CA PHE A 64 -16.06 8.70 -14.93
C PHE A 64 -16.60 9.25 -16.26
N THR A 65 -16.86 8.36 -17.21
CA THR A 65 -17.39 8.73 -18.53
C THR A 65 -18.92 8.76 -18.53
N ASP A 66 -19.53 9.39 -19.52
CA ASP A 66 -21.00 9.47 -19.67
C ASP A 66 -21.67 8.09 -19.70
N ASN A 67 -20.96 7.08 -20.23
CA ASN A 67 -21.45 5.71 -20.27
C ASN A 67 -21.31 4.96 -18.93
N GLY A 68 -20.72 5.62 -17.92
CA GLY A 68 -20.47 5.13 -16.56
C GLY A 68 -19.16 4.36 -16.39
N ASN A 69 -18.31 4.31 -17.42
CA ASN A 69 -17.00 3.64 -17.33
C ASN A 69 -16.01 4.49 -16.53
N LEU A 70 -14.96 3.85 -16.01
CA LEU A 70 -13.93 4.51 -15.22
C LEU A 70 -12.62 4.60 -16.01
N LYS A 71 -12.07 5.80 -16.15
CA LYS A 71 -10.70 6.06 -16.60
C LYS A 71 -9.84 6.41 -15.40
N VAL A 72 -8.71 5.74 -15.25
CA VAL A 72 -7.72 6.01 -14.20
C VAL A 72 -6.42 6.42 -14.87
N GLU A 73 -5.97 7.66 -14.65
CA GLU A 73 -4.62 8.10 -15.02
C GLU A 73 -3.71 8.03 -13.80
N THR A 74 -2.77 7.09 -13.80
CA THR A 74 -1.81 6.91 -12.70
C THR A 74 -0.46 7.50 -13.08
N THR A 75 0.07 8.38 -12.24
CA THR A 75 1.41 8.95 -12.35
C THR A 75 2.30 8.37 -11.25
N LYS A 76 3.39 7.72 -11.62
CA LYS A 76 4.34 7.13 -10.66
C LYS A 76 5.80 7.25 -11.15
N PRO A 77 6.78 7.24 -10.24
CA PRO A 77 8.18 7.17 -10.63
C PRO A 77 8.51 5.83 -11.32
N LYS A 78 9.26 5.89 -12.42
CA LYS A 78 9.75 4.75 -13.17
C LYS A 78 10.99 5.14 -13.97
N ASN A 79 12.07 4.37 -13.87
CA ASN A 79 13.36 4.59 -14.54
C ASN A 79 13.89 6.02 -14.33
N GLY A 80 13.83 6.53 -13.09
CA GLY A 80 14.28 7.89 -12.74
C GLY A 80 13.45 9.05 -13.31
N ARG A 81 12.26 8.79 -13.86
CA ARG A 81 11.32 9.81 -14.37
C ARG A 81 9.91 9.57 -13.85
N CYS A 82 9.07 10.60 -13.84
CA CYS A 82 7.64 10.41 -13.61
C CYS A 82 6.99 9.89 -14.90
N LYS A 83 6.33 8.73 -14.83
CA LYS A 83 5.59 8.15 -15.95
C LYS A 83 4.10 8.17 -15.67
N LYS A 84 3.33 8.54 -16.68
CA LYS A 84 1.87 8.43 -16.71
C LYS A 84 1.44 7.15 -17.40
N GLU A 85 0.52 6.42 -16.79
CA GLU A 85 -0.10 5.20 -17.32
C GLU A 85 -1.62 5.35 -17.19
N THR A 86 -2.36 5.08 -18.27
CA THR A 86 -3.81 5.22 -18.30
C THR A 86 -4.46 3.87 -18.45
N THR A 87 -5.45 3.58 -17.62
CA THR A 87 -6.26 2.36 -17.68
C THR A 87 -7.73 2.72 -17.74
N THR A 88 -8.45 2.10 -18.67
CA THR A 88 -9.91 2.21 -18.78
C THR A 88 -10.53 0.93 -18.27
N TYR A 89 -11.52 1.07 -17.39
CA TYR A 89 -12.32 0.00 -16.83
C TYR A 89 -13.78 0.16 -17.25
N THR A 90 -14.40 -0.96 -17.59
CA THR A 90 -15.84 -1.07 -17.86
C THR A 90 -16.61 -1.16 -16.56
N LYS A 91 -17.73 -0.45 -16.47
CA LYS A 91 -18.65 -0.55 -15.32
C LYS A 91 -19.23 -1.96 -15.17
N THR A 92 -19.63 -2.28 -13.95
CA THR A 92 -20.42 -3.48 -13.65
C THR A 92 -21.79 -3.09 -13.11
N ASP A 93 -22.66 -4.07 -12.85
CA ASP A 93 -23.96 -3.86 -12.22
C ASP A 93 -23.83 -3.43 -10.74
N THR A 94 -22.63 -3.51 -10.16
CA THR A 94 -22.33 -3.04 -8.80
C THR A 94 -21.61 -1.68 -8.87
N PRO A 95 -22.25 -0.57 -8.47
CA PRO A 95 -21.57 0.73 -8.34
C PRO A 95 -20.34 0.62 -7.44
N GLY A 96 -19.23 1.25 -7.84
CA GLY A 96 -17.94 1.13 -7.13
C GLY A 96 -17.11 -0.10 -7.52
N ARG A 97 -17.63 -0.97 -8.41
CA ARG A 97 -16.88 -2.09 -9.00
C ARG A 97 -16.74 -1.91 -10.52
N TYR A 98 -15.50 -2.01 -10.99
CA TYR A 98 -15.12 -1.84 -12.39
C TYR A 98 -14.17 -2.95 -12.84
N THR A 99 -14.20 -3.33 -14.11
CA THR A 99 -13.35 -4.40 -14.65
C THR A 99 -12.64 -4.01 -15.93
N THR A 100 -11.43 -4.53 -16.12
CA THR A 100 -10.69 -4.43 -17.39
C THR A 100 -10.01 -5.76 -17.67
N GLU A 101 -9.43 -5.91 -18.86
CA GLU A 101 -8.61 -7.04 -19.23
C GLU A 101 -7.26 -6.51 -19.72
N ASP A 102 -6.18 -6.94 -19.06
CA ASP A 102 -4.81 -6.60 -19.43
C ASP A 102 -4.05 -7.88 -19.76
N LYS A 103 -3.63 -8.03 -21.03
CA LYS A 103 -2.88 -9.20 -21.52
C LYS A 103 -3.52 -10.55 -21.17
N GLY A 104 -4.84 -10.65 -21.28
CA GLY A 104 -5.60 -11.87 -20.95
C GLY A 104 -5.85 -12.09 -19.45
N VAL A 105 -5.44 -11.15 -18.59
CA VAL A 105 -5.73 -11.17 -17.15
C VAL A 105 -6.89 -10.23 -16.85
N LYS A 106 -7.99 -10.77 -16.31
CA LYS A 106 -9.10 -9.97 -15.83
C LYS A 106 -8.69 -9.25 -14.54
N VAL A 107 -8.81 -7.92 -14.54
CA VAL A 107 -8.56 -7.06 -13.38
C VAL A 107 -9.89 -6.48 -12.91
N THR A 108 -10.16 -6.55 -11.61
CA THR A 108 -11.35 -5.97 -10.98
C THR A 108 -10.92 -4.95 -9.93
N LEU A 109 -11.34 -3.69 -10.10
CA LEU A 109 -11.15 -2.61 -9.13
C LEU A 109 -12.45 -2.45 -8.33
N GLU A 110 -12.32 -2.42 -7.01
CA GLU A 110 -13.43 -2.24 -6.07
C GLU A 110 -13.08 -1.14 -5.07
N VAL A 111 -13.87 -0.08 -5.02
CA VAL A 111 -13.80 0.90 -3.93
C VAL A 111 -14.53 0.30 -2.73
N THR A 112 -13.80 -0.09 -1.70
CA THR A 112 -14.33 -0.87 -0.59
C THR A 112 -14.85 0.01 0.53
N GLU A 113 -14.19 1.14 0.76
CA GLU A 113 -14.61 2.15 1.73
C GLU A 113 -14.09 3.52 1.28
N THR A 114 -14.87 4.58 1.48
CA THR A 114 -14.42 5.96 1.27
C THR A 114 -15.41 6.94 1.90
N ASP A 115 -14.87 8.03 2.45
CA ASP A 115 -15.63 9.21 2.86
C ASP A 115 -15.72 10.27 1.73
N TYR A 116 -15.11 9.99 0.58
CA TYR A 116 -14.94 10.84 -0.60
C TYR A 116 -13.99 12.04 -0.44
N THR A 117 -13.80 12.53 0.79
CA THR A 117 -13.14 13.81 1.10
C THR A 117 -11.74 13.68 1.69
N GLU A 118 -11.42 12.56 2.33
CA GLU A 118 -10.14 12.38 3.01
C GLU A 118 -9.44 11.11 2.54
N TYR A 119 -10.16 9.98 2.48
CA TYR A 119 -9.56 8.68 2.21
C TYR A 119 -10.41 7.76 1.31
N ALA A 120 -9.75 6.76 0.76
CA ALA A 120 -10.39 5.61 0.13
C ALA A 120 -9.56 4.34 0.27
N TYR A 121 -10.21 3.22 0.55
CA TYR A 121 -9.64 1.90 0.39
C TYR A 121 -10.10 1.32 -0.93
N ILE A 122 -9.13 0.82 -1.72
CA ILE A 122 -9.40 0.21 -3.02
C ILE A 122 -8.77 -1.18 -3.04
N ARG A 123 -9.57 -2.20 -3.38
CA ARG A 123 -9.09 -3.54 -3.69
C ARG A 123 -8.99 -3.72 -5.20
N THR A 124 -7.82 -4.10 -5.68
CA THR A 124 -7.59 -4.48 -7.08
C THR A 124 -7.27 -5.97 -7.15
N ASN A 125 -8.19 -6.76 -7.71
CA ASN A 125 -8.01 -8.19 -7.92
C ASN A 125 -7.49 -8.47 -9.33
N TYR A 126 -6.33 -9.12 -9.42
CA TYR A 126 -5.78 -9.67 -10.64
C TYR A 126 -6.16 -11.15 -10.66
N ARG A 127 -7.13 -11.57 -11.48
CA ARG A 127 -7.50 -13.00 -11.57
C ARG A 127 -6.41 -13.79 -12.30
N ARG A 128 -5.26 -14.00 -11.65
CA ARG A 128 -4.23 -14.96 -12.04
C ARG A 128 -4.55 -16.32 -11.39
N ARG A 129 -4.15 -17.42 -12.04
CA ARG A 129 -4.44 -18.78 -11.53
C ARG A 129 -3.69 -19.04 -10.20
N GLU A 130 -4.35 -19.83 -9.35
CA GLU A 130 -3.85 -20.55 -8.15
C GLU A 130 -3.48 -19.78 -6.86
N VAL A 131 -3.29 -18.45 -6.86
CA VAL A 131 -3.03 -17.68 -5.61
C VAL A 131 -3.89 -16.39 -5.59
N PRO A 132 -4.39 -15.91 -4.43
CA PRO A 132 -5.02 -14.60 -4.33
C PRO A 132 -4.05 -13.47 -4.71
N ASP A 133 -4.03 -13.10 -5.99
CA ASP A 133 -3.23 -11.99 -6.51
C ASP A 133 -4.08 -10.72 -6.48
N PHE A 134 -4.16 -10.10 -5.30
CA PHE A 134 -4.85 -8.82 -5.14
C PHE A 134 -4.00 -7.82 -4.37
N LEU A 135 -4.33 -6.55 -4.59
CA LEU A 135 -3.72 -5.39 -3.97
C LEU A 135 -4.78 -4.64 -3.19
N LEU A 136 -4.57 -4.43 -1.90
CA LEU A 136 -5.30 -3.43 -1.14
C LEU A 136 -4.48 -2.12 -1.16
N SER A 137 -5.13 -0.99 -1.38
CA SER A 137 -4.47 0.32 -1.45
C SER A 137 -5.23 1.36 -0.64
N LEU A 138 -4.50 2.14 0.14
CA LEU A 138 -4.98 3.34 0.81
C LEU A 138 -4.67 4.56 -0.05
N PHE A 139 -5.72 5.28 -0.40
CA PHE A 139 -5.65 6.56 -1.07
C PHE A 139 -6.04 7.70 -0.14
N GLY A 140 -5.33 8.82 -0.21
CA GLY A 140 -5.68 10.07 0.47
C GLY A 140 -5.94 11.21 -0.51
N ARG A 141 -6.76 12.19 -0.11
CA ARG A 141 -6.88 13.47 -0.84
C ARG A 141 -5.67 14.39 -0.63
N THR A 142 -4.89 14.14 0.41
CA THR A 142 -3.59 14.79 0.67
C THR A 142 -2.49 13.74 0.81
N LEU A 143 -1.25 14.18 1.04
CA LEU A 143 -0.12 13.29 1.35
C LEU A 143 -0.11 12.80 2.80
N GLU A 144 -0.96 13.38 3.63
CA GLU A 144 -1.14 13.01 5.03
C GLU A 144 -2.47 12.25 5.16
N VAL A 145 -2.46 11.23 6.00
CA VAL A 145 -3.63 10.46 6.39
C VAL A 145 -3.64 10.39 7.91
N ASP A 146 -4.83 10.49 8.50
CA ASP A 146 -4.94 10.39 9.94
C ASP A 146 -4.52 8.98 10.42
N PRO A 147 -3.94 8.86 11.63
CA PRO A 147 -3.49 7.57 12.14
C PRO A 147 -4.60 6.52 12.27
N GLU A 148 -5.84 6.92 12.57
CA GLU A 148 -6.97 5.99 12.74
C GLU A 148 -7.34 5.33 11.42
N THR A 149 -7.39 6.10 10.32
CA THR A 149 -7.58 5.58 8.95
C THR A 149 -6.45 4.65 8.53
N TYR A 150 -5.21 4.92 8.92
CA TYR A 150 -4.11 3.98 8.64
C TYR A 150 -4.18 2.70 9.49
N LEU A 151 -4.58 2.80 10.76
CA LEU A 151 -4.81 1.62 11.60
C LEU A 151 -5.95 0.77 11.04
N ARG A 152 -7.05 1.41 10.63
CA ARG A 152 -8.19 0.75 9.99
C ARG A 152 -7.80 0.05 8.68
N PHE A 153 -6.90 0.62 7.90
CA PHE A 153 -6.34 -0.04 6.71
C PHE A 153 -5.63 -1.36 7.05
N LYS A 154 -4.86 -1.39 8.15
CA LYS A 154 -4.18 -2.61 8.61
C LYS A 154 -5.18 -3.66 9.09
N GLU A 155 -6.19 -3.26 9.87
CA GLU A 155 -7.27 -4.17 10.30
C GLU A 155 -7.96 -4.82 9.10
N ILE A 156 -8.31 -4.03 8.08
CA ILE A 156 -8.92 -4.54 6.85
C ILE A 156 -7.97 -5.50 6.12
N ALA A 157 -6.67 -5.20 6.08
CA ALA A 157 -5.69 -6.08 5.47
C ALA A 157 -5.64 -7.46 6.17
N GLU A 158 -5.63 -7.48 7.50
CA GLU A 158 -5.69 -8.72 8.29
C GLU A 158 -6.99 -9.49 8.07
N ASP A 159 -8.14 -8.79 8.11
CA ASP A 159 -9.48 -9.38 7.95
C ASP A 159 -9.65 -10.11 6.60
N ILE A 160 -8.97 -9.62 5.57
CA ILE A 160 -8.99 -10.23 4.22
C ILE A 160 -7.82 -11.21 3.98
N GLY A 161 -7.05 -11.52 5.02
CA GLY A 161 -5.99 -12.53 5.01
C GLY A 161 -4.66 -12.07 4.41
N LEU A 162 -4.37 -10.76 4.42
CA LEU A 162 -3.02 -10.24 4.14
C LEU A 162 -2.20 -10.19 5.42
N ASP A 163 -0.91 -10.50 5.33
CA ASP A 163 0.03 -10.31 6.43
C ASP A 163 0.28 -8.80 6.66
N ILE A 164 0.22 -8.34 7.91
CA ILE A 164 0.58 -6.95 8.27
C ILE A 164 2.03 -6.65 7.86
N GLY A 165 2.94 -7.63 7.93
CA GLY A 165 4.32 -7.50 7.46
C GLY A 165 4.43 -7.26 5.94
N ASN A 166 3.33 -7.42 5.21
CA ASN A 166 3.20 -7.09 3.79
C ASN A 166 2.45 -5.77 3.53
N VAL A 167 2.16 -4.97 4.56
CA VAL A 167 1.68 -3.59 4.46
C VAL A 167 2.86 -2.63 4.31
N PHE A 168 2.84 -1.80 3.28
CA PHE A 168 3.88 -0.79 3.00
C PHE A 168 3.27 0.59 2.98
N HIS A 169 3.64 1.43 3.96
CA HIS A 169 3.46 2.87 3.87
C HIS A 169 4.44 3.44 2.85
N LEU A 170 3.91 4.16 1.86
CA LEU A 170 4.69 4.63 0.73
C LEU A 170 5.37 5.96 1.08
N PRO A 171 6.68 6.08 0.89
CA PRO A 171 7.37 7.35 1.12
C PRO A 171 6.95 8.40 0.08
N PRO A 172 6.74 9.67 0.49
CA PRO A 172 6.52 10.78 -0.43
C PRO A 172 7.64 10.90 -1.45
N THR A 173 7.29 11.25 -2.68
CA THR A 173 8.27 11.48 -3.74
C THR A 173 8.97 12.83 -3.55
N GLY A 174 10.13 12.83 -2.87
CA GLY A 174 11.18 13.81 -3.13
C GLY A 174 11.79 13.55 -4.50
N ARG A 175 12.41 14.55 -5.15
CA ARG A 175 13.20 14.29 -6.36
C ARG A 175 14.42 13.41 -6.03
N THR A 176 14.24 12.10 -5.90
CA THR A 176 15.34 11.16 -5.69
C THR A 176 14.94 9.73 -6.04
N LEU A 177 15.85 9.13 -6.83
CA LEU A 177 16.22 7.72 -7.02
C LEU A 177 15.15 6.65 -6.75
N GLU A 178 14.87 5.85 -7.79
CA GLU A 178 14.33 4.50 -7.60
C GLU A 178 15.05 3.82 -6.44
N VAL A 179 14.30 3.42 -5.42
CA VAL A 179 14.77 2.40 -4.49
C VAL A 179 14.90 1.14 -5.32
N ASP A 180 16.15 0.78 -5.60
CA ASP A 180 16.52 -0.43 -6.32
C ASP A 180 15.85 -1.64 -5.64
N PRO A 181 14.92 -2.34 -6.33
CA PRO A 181 14.14 -3.42 -5.73
C PRO A 181 15.01 -4.54 -5.14
N GLU A 182 16.17 -4.84 -5.75
CA GLU A 182 17.09 -5.84 -5.21
C GLU A 182 17.75 -5.35 -3.92
N LYS A 183 18.07 -4.06 -3.83
CA LYS A 183 18.67 -3.49 -2.61
C LYS A 183 17.66 -3.39 -1.48
N TYR A 184 16.40 -3.10 -1.80
CA TYR A 184 15.32 -3.17 -0.83
C TYR A 184 15.14 -4.59 -0.30
N LEU A 185 15.10 -5.60 -1.18
CA LEU A 185 15.00 -7.00 -0.77
C LEU A 185 16.20 -7.46 0.06
N ARG A 186 17.42 -7.04 -0.29
CA ARG A 186 18.63 -7.29 0.53
C ARG A 186 18.55 -6.61 1.89
N PHE A 187 18.06 -5.37 1.93
CA PHE A 187 17.87 -4.66 3.19
C PHE A 187 16.83 -5.36 4.07
N LYS A 188 15.70 -5.78 3.48
CA LYS A 188 14.68 -6.56 4.19
C LYS A 188 15.25 -7.85 4.76
N ALA A 189 16.00 -8.61 3.96
CA ALA A 189 16.64 -9.84 4.42
C ALA A 189 17.65 -9.58 5.55
N LEU A 190 18.41 -8.47 5.48
CA LEU A 190 19.32 -8.06 6.55
C LEU A 190 18.57 -7.67 7.83
N ALA A 191 17.48 -6.90 7.70
CA ALA A 191 16.65 -6.50 8.83
C ALA A 191 16.07 -7.73 9.55
N GLU A 192 15.55 -8.70 8.80
CA GLU A 192 15.06 -9.96 9.34
C GLU A 192 16.17 -10.78 10.03
N ASP A 193 17.38 -10.85 9.44
CA ASP A 193 18.54 -11.57 10.01
C ASP A 193 19.00 -10.96 11.34
N ILE A 194 18.93 -9.64 11.48
CA ILE A 194 19.29 -8.93 12.73
C ILE A 194 18.11 -8.74 13.69
N GLY A 195 16.96 -9.37 13.42
CA GLY A 195 15.79 -9.37 14.30
C GLY A 195 14.99 -8.07 14.32
N LEU A 196 15.16 -7.20 13.31
CA LEU A 196 14.36 -5.99 13.14
C LEU A 196 13.06 -6.31 12.41
N ASP A 197 11.95 -5.95 13.04
CA ASP A 197 10.66 -5.90 12.35
C ASP A 197 10.66 -4.76 11.33
N ILE A 198 10.55 -5.11 10.05
CA ILE A 198 10.52 -4.14 8.96
C ILE A 198 9.31 -3.19 9.05
N GLY A 199 8.23 -3.61 9.72
CA GLY A 199 7.07 -2.76 10.03
C GLY A 199 7.39 -1.58 10.95
N ASN A 200 8.50 -1.64 11.68
CA ASN A 200 8.99 -0.59 12.57
C ASN A 200 10.06 0.30 11.92
N VAL A 201 10.40 0.07 10.65
CA VAL A 201 11.38 0.89 9.92
C VAL A 201 10.72 2.19 9.46
N ILE A 202 11.07 3.30 10.09
CA ILE A 202 10.63 4.63 9.68
C ILE A 202 11.45 5.08 8.46
N HIS A 203 10.82 5.09 7.28
CA HIS A 203 11.39 5.72 6.11
C HIS A 203 11.32 7.23 6.24
N LEU A 204 12.44 7.87 6.59
CA LEU A 204 12.55 9.32 6.57
C LEU A 204 12.49 9.81 5.11
N PRO A 205 11.52 10.66 4.74
CA PRO A 205 11.49 11.26 3.42
C PRO A 205 12.72 12.16 3.28
N GLN A 206 13.61 11.83 2.35
CA GLN A 206 14.74 12.71 1.99
C GLN A 206 14.22 13.91 1.20
N THR A 207 13.59 14.84 1.90
CA THR A 207 13.14 16.13 1.38
C THR A 207 14.21 17.18 1.65
N GLY A 208 15.42 16.95 1.11
CA GLY A 208 16.55 17.86 1.27
C GLY A 208 17.35 18.03 -0.01
N ARG A 209 17.76 19.26 -0.32
CA ARG A 209 18.81 19.53 -1.33
C ARG A 209 20.21 19.11 -0.84
N THR A 210 20.32 18.71 0.42
CA THR A 210 21.54 18.31 1.09
C THR A 210 21.56 16.80 1.26
N GLN A 211 22.60 16.17 0.71
CA GLN A 211 22.83 14.73 0.75
C GLN A 211 23.05 14.16 2.15
N ASN A 212 23.37 15.01 3.14
CA ASN A 212 23.64 14.60 4.51
C ASN A 212 22.62 15.23 5.46
N MET A 213 22.02 14.40 6.31
CA MET A 213 21.20 14.85 7.43
C MET A 213 22.08 15.62 8.41
N GLN A 214 21.66 16.80 8.84
CA GLN A 214 22.39 17.58 9.85
C GLN A 214 22.35 16.82 11.18
N ALA A 215 23.49 16.76 11.89
CA ALA A 215 23.62 16.03 13.15
C ALA A 215 22.55 16.45 14.19
N GLU A 216 22.24 17.74 14.25
CA GLU A 216 21.23 18.30 15.17
C GLU A 216 19.80 17.80 14.88
N LEU A 217 19.43 17.61 13.61
CA LEU A 217 18.14 17.04 13.22
C LEU A 217 18.07 15.55 13.57
N PHE A 218 19.21 14.86 13.51
CA PHE A 218 19.30 13.46 13.86
C PHE A 218 19.18 13.24 15.37
N ASP A 219 19.83 14.07 16.17
CA ASP A 219 19.72 14.01 17.62
C ASP A 219 18.28 14.29 18.07
N ARG A 220 17.62 15.30 17.48
CA ARG A 220 16.18 15.52 17.71
C ARG A 220 15.30 14.34 17.31
N PHE A 221 15.59 13.69 16.19
CA PHE A 221 14.85 12.50 15.76
C PHE A 221 15.00 11.34 16.75
N ARG A 222 16.23 11.08 17.23
CA ARG A 222 16.49 10.06 18.26
C ARG A 222 15.76 10.36 19.56
N GLU A 223 15.78 11.61 20.02
CA GLU A 223 15.07 12.04 21.23
C GLU A 223 13.56 11.78 21.11
N VAL A 224 12.97 12.11 19.96
CA VAL A 224 11.54 11.83 19.69
C VAL A 224 11.26 10.33 19.64
N ALA A 225 12.11 9.55 18.98
CA ALA A 225 11.98 8.09 18.91
C ALA A 225 12.06 7.44 20.30
N GLN A 226 13.00 7.89 21.14
CA GLN A 226 13.13 7.43 22.52
C GLN A 226 11.94 7.82 23.39
N ALA A 227 11.41 9.04 23.22
CA ALA A 227 10.19 9.48 23.90
C ALA A 227 8.95 8.66 23.50
N GLN A 228 8.98 8.02 22.32
CA GLN A 228 7.95 7.10 21.83
C GLN A 228 8.20 5.64 22.26
N GLY A 229 9.23 5.38 23.06
CA GLY A 229 9.55 4.05 23.61
C GLY A 229 10.49 3.20 22.75
N LEU A 230 11.13 3.77 21.72
CA LEU A 230 12.14 3.07 20.91
C LEU A 230 13.52 3.14 21.57
N ASN A 231 14.27 2.04 21.61
CA ASN A 231 15.64 2.10 22.16
C ASN A 231 16.56 2.83 21.19
N ALA A 232 17.61 3.47 21.73
CA ALA A 232 18.60 4.21 20.94
C ALA A 232 19.28 3.34 19.86
N GLU A 233 19.42 2.05 20.16
CA GLU A 233 20.04 1.02 19.30
C GLU A 233 19.13 0.53 18.17
N ASP A 234 17.82 0.71 18.29
CA ASP A 234 16.83 0.37 17.27
C ASP A 234 16.71 1.47 16.20
N VAL A 235 17.33 2.63 16.42
CA VAL A 235 17.34 3.78 15.50
C VAL A 235 18.52 3.68 14.54
N LEU A 236 18.30 3.04 13.39
CA LEU A 236 19.33 2.83 12.36
C LEU A 236 19.20 3.82 11.19
N ILE A 237 20.33 4.40 10.76
CA ILE A 237 20.44 5.10 9.47
C ILE A 237 20.98 4.11 8.43
N LEU A 238 20.19 3.86 7.39
CA LEU A 238 20.65 3.04 6.28
C LEU A 238 21.65 3.82 5.42
N PRO A 239 22.79 3.21 5.05
CA PRO A 239 23.72 3.83 4.11
C PRO A 239 23.02 4.11 2.78
N GLN A 240 23.39 5.21 2.11
CA GLN A 240 22.84 5.55 0.79
C GLN A 240 23.06 4.39 -0.19
N THR A 241 21.98 3.80 -0.70
CA THR A 241 22.05 2.60 -1.56
C THR A 241 22.12 2.92 -3.06
N GLY A 242 22.47 4.15 -3.46
CA GLY A 242 22.53 4.59 -4.87
C GLY A 242 23.91 5.05 -5.33
N LYS A 243 24.25 4.84 -6.61
CA LYS A 243 25.34 5.58 -7.27
C LYS A 243 24.88 7.04 -7.47
N ILE A 244 25.62 7.97 -6.89
CA ILE A 244 25.39 9.41 -7.03
C ILE A 244 25.92 9.84 -8.40
N THR A 245 25.03 10.05 -9.39
CA THR A 245 25.39 10.81 -10.59
C THR A 245 24.89 12.26 -10.43
N PRO A 246 25.77 13.27 -10.60
CA PRO A 246 25.34 14.66 -10.63
C PRO A 246 24.42 14.90 -11.84
N TRP A 247 23.27 15.52 -11.61
CA TRP A 247 22.36 15.92 -12.68
C TRP A 247 23.04 17.01 -13.53
N ARG A 248 23.31 16.74 -14.82
CA ARG A 248 23.59 17.82 -15.79
C ARG A 248 22.26 18.51 -16.13
N ARG A 249 22.31 19.85 -16.17
CA ARG A 249 21.16 20.76 -16.40
C ARG A 249 20.38 20.40 -17.64
#